data_AF-A0A6U2AW60-F1
#
_entry.id   AF-A0A6U2AW60-F1
#
_cell.length_a   1.000
_cell.length_b   1.000
_cell.length_c   1.000
_cell.angle_alpha   90.00
_cell.angle_beta   90.00
_cell.angle_gamma   90.00
#
_symmetry.space_group_name_H-M   'P 1'
#
loop_
_entity.id
_entity.type
_entity.pdbx_description
1 polymer ?
#
loop_
_entity_poly.entity_id
_entity_poly.type
_entity_poly.pdbx_seq_one_letter_code
_entity_poly.pdbx_strand_id
1 'polypeptide(L)'
;MPPIDYSKWDKLEVSDSDEEENDRSSYKPPPFQPSGSGASPSQPAPGFNADGPDASAWAQGLSKEDRREWLCDCYRLRMDDLYQWGGGQLRGCMNFEGTVTSVAAEFLLFAKLVVLAKALPKEGEWDWPSFLAKAAGMVGYAFEKSDANERWGGENVFAVVTGGRSLRYTGEIVYGSSIQDPDESLEELILPSVEKVFSDYGSPGISDTPEARKACEDVGGWEAWRVFYDTLAANPGPNISGGP
;
A
#
# COMPACT_ATOMS: atom_id res chain seq x y z
N MET A 1 27.38 1.36 12.36
CA MET A 1 26.52 0.25 11.92
C MET A 1 27.33 -0.59 10.95
N PRO A 2 27.42 -1.92 11.11
CA PRO A 2 28.06 -2.76 10.11
C PRO A 2 27.22 -2.77 8.81
N PRO A 3 27.85 -2.85 7.63
CA PRO A 3 27.14 -2.93 6.35
C PRO A 3 26.36 -4.24 6.23
N ILE A 4 25.18 -4.16 5.63
CA ILE A 4 24.35 -5.33 5.30
C ILE A 4 25.04 -6.06 4.14
N ASP A 5 25.40 -7.31 4.37
CA ASP A 5 26.07 -8.19 3.41
C ASP A 5 25.03 -8.87 2.51
N TYR A 6 24.90 -8.35 1.29
CA TYR A 6 24.00 -8.88 0.25
C TYR A 6 24.60 -10.04 -0.56
N SER A 7 25.85 -10.45 -0.31
CA SER A 7 26.50 -11.55 -1.07
C SER A 7 25.87 -12.93 -0.88
N LYS A 8 24.87 -13.02 0.01
CA LYS A 8 24.10 -14.23 0.31
C LYS A 8 22.93 -14.44 -0.66
N TRP A 9 22.57 -13.43 -1.44
CA TRP A 9 21.47 -13.48 -2.41
C TRP A 9 21.92 -13.89 -3.82
N ASP A 10 23.23 -13.91 -4.10
CA ASP A 10 23.79 -14.24 -5.43
C ASP A 10 23.97 -15.75 -5.69
N LYS A 11 23.46 -16.64 -4.83
CA LYS A 11 23.66 -18.10 -4.97
C LYS A 11 22.39 -18.94 -4.80
N LEU A 12 21.28 -18.49 -5.37
CA LEU A 12 20.24 -19.41 -5.79
C LEU A 12 20.63 -19.95 -7.17
N GLU A 13 21.45 -21.00 -7.17
CA GLU A 13 21.51 -21.91 -8.31
C GLU A 13 20.10 -22.45 -8.51
N VAL A 14 19.49 -22.07 -9.63
CA VAL A 14 18.22 -22.60 -10.10
C VAL A 14 18.44 -24.10 -10.33
N SER A 15 17.96 -24.92 -9.39
CA SER A 15 17.84 -26.34 -9.63
C SER A 15 16.69 -26.56 -10.59
N ASP A 16 17.01 -26.98 -11.82
CA ASP A 16 16.05 -27.59 -12.74
C ASP A 16 15.45 -28.84 -12.09
N SER A 17 14.35 -28.65 -11.35
CA SER A 17 13.54 -29.74 -10.83
C SER A 17 12.07 -29.44 -11.07
N ASP A 18 11.51 -30.27 -11.95
CA ASP A 18 10.11 -30.58 -12.16
C ASP A 18 9.25 -29.46 -12.75
N GLU A 19 9.24 -29.45 -14.09
CA GLU A 19 8.12 -28.97 -14.90
C GLU A 19 6.84 -29.73 -14.53
N GLU A 20 6.19 -29.34 -13.42
CA GLU A 20 4.74 -29.50 -13.33
C GLU A 20 4.13 -28.47 -14.29
N GLU A 21 3.77 -28.97 -15.47
CA GLU A 21 2.78 -28.37 -16.38
C GLU A 21 1.50 -28.04 -15.59
N ASN A 22 1.52 -26.88 -14.93
CA ASN A 22 0.33 -26.30 -14.35
C ASN A 22 -0.45 -25.71 -15.52
N ASP A 23 -1.35 -26.53 -16.06
CA ASP A 23 -2.34 -26.20 -17.09
C ASP A 23 -3.26 -25.05 -16.59
N ARG A 24 -2.70 -23.84 -16.60
CA ARG A 24 -3.37 -22.56 -16.32
C ARG A 24 -4.25 -22.10 -17.49
N SER A 25 -4.43 -22.92 -18.52
CA SER A 25 -5.28 -22.64 -19.69
C SER A 25 -6.78 -22.83 -19.41
N SER A 26 -7.15 -23.45 -18.28
CA SER A 26 -8.53 -23.86 -18.00
C SER A 26 -9.29 -23.00 -16.98
N TYR A 27 -8.66 -22.00 -16.34
CA TYR A 27 -9.38 -21.13 -15.41
C TYR A 27 -10.25 -20.13 -16.15
N LYS A 28 -11.49 -20.55 -16.46
CA LYS A 28 -12.57 -19.63 -16.80
C LYS A 28 -13.08 -19.02 -15.50
N PRO A 29 -12.88 -17.72 -15.24
CA PRO A 29 -13.57 -17.09 -14.12
C PRO A 29 -15.08 -17.35 -14.29
N PRO A 30 -15.82 -17.60 -13.21
CA PRO A 30 -17.26 -17.81 -13.29
C PRO A 30 -17.90 -16.63 -14.02
N PRO A 31 -18.94 -16.86 -14.85
CA PRO A 31 -19.62 -15.76 -15.53
C PRO A 31 -20.13 -14.78 -14.49
N PHE A 32 -19.66 -13.54 -14.60
CA PHE A 32 -20.14 -12.40 -13.85
C PHE A 32 -21.67 -12.35 -13.98
N GLN A 33 -22.38 -12.64 -12.89
CA GLN A 33 -23.82 -12.47 -12.85
C GLN A 33 -24.08 -10.98 -12.64
N PRO A 34 -24.71 -10.26 -13.58
CA PRO A 34 -25.11 -8.89 -13.34
C PRO A 34 -26.15 -8.89 -12.21
N SER A 35 -25.72 -8.48 -11.03
CA SER A 35 -26.61 -8.22 -9.90
C SER A 35 -27.61 -7.15 -10.33
N GLY A 36 -28.90 -7.52 -10.30
CA GLY A 36 -29.98 -6.68 -10.77
C GLY A 36 -29.97 -5.30 -10.13
N SER A 37 -30.05 -4.27 -10.97
CA SER A 37 -30.22 -2.87 -10.59
C SER A 37 -31.58 -2.65 -9.92
N GLY A 38 -31.63 -2.91 -8.61
CA GLY A 38 -32.63 -2.37 -7.70
C GLY A 38 -32.04 -1.17 -6.98
N ALA A 39 -32.28 0.03 -7.50
CA ALA A 39 -31.89 1.27 -6.83
C ALA A 39 -32.64 1.38 -5.49
N SER A 40 -31.98 0.98 -4.41
CA SER A 40 -32.37 1.32 -3.04
C SER A 40 -31.81 2.70 -2.69
N PRO A 41 -32.55 3.51 -1.90
CA PRO A 41 -32.12 4.84 -1.51
C PRO A 41 -30.78 4.77 -0.76
N SER A 42 -29.85 5.61 -1.20
CA SER A 42 -28.52 5.80 -0.63
C SER A 42 -28.59 5.96 0.89
N GLN A 43 -28.11 4.93 1.60
CA GLN A 43 -27.81 5.07 3.01
C GLN A 43 -26.65 6.06 3.17
N PRO A 44 -26.66 6.91 4.20
CA PRO A 44 -25.50 7.71 4.55
C PRO A 44 -24.31 6.77 4.81
N ALA A 45 -23.12 7.15 4.32
CA ALA A 45 -21.89 6.41 4.53
C ALA A 45 -21.78 5.99 6.01
N PRO A 46 -21.51 4.71 6.31
CA PRO A 46 -21.46 4.22 7.67
C PRO A 46 -20.44 5.05 8.45
N GLY A 47 -20.95 5.86 9.39
CA GLY A 47 -20.11 6.58 10.32
C GLY A 47 -19.25 5.57 11.07
N PHE A 48 -17.92 5.74 10.99
CA PHE A 48 -16.96 5.06 11.86
C PHE A 48 -17.42 5.26 13.31
N ASN A 49 -18.08 4.25 13.89
CA ASN A 49 -18.48 4.27 15.29
C ASN A 49 -17.19 4.32 16.13
N ALA A 50 -17.12 5.26 17.07
CA ALA A 50 -15.95 5.45 17.94
C ALA A 50 -15.62 4.24 18.85
N ASP A 51 -16.52 3.26 18.93
CA ASP A 51 -16.36 2.02 19.71
C ASP A 51 -15.94 0.80 18.85
N GLY A 52 -15.50 1.04 17.61
CA GLY A 52 -14.92 0.00 16.75
C GLY A 52 -13.62 -0.60 17.32
N PRO A 53 -13.16 -1.75 16.79
CA PRO A 53 -11.87 -2.32 17.17
C PRO A 53 -10.75 -1.29 16.97
N ASP A 54 -9.80 -1.25 17.90
CA ASP A 54 -8.65 -0.33 17.85
C ASP A 54 -7.88 -0.52 16.54
N ALA A 55 -7.96 0.48 15.66
CA ALA A 55 -7.32 0.48 14.35
C ALA A 55 -5.79 0.35 14.41
N SER A 56 -5.18 0.62 15.57
CA SER A 56 -3.74 0.47 15.81
C SER A 56 -3.34 -0.89 16.40
N ALA A 57 -4.30 -1.79 16.64
CA ALA A 57 -4.04 -3.08 17.30
C ALA A 57 -3.05 -3.97 16.56
N TRP A 58 -2.93 -3.83 15.23
CA TRP A 58 -1.96 -4.57 14.41
C TRP A 58 -0.51 -4.37 14.87
N ALA A 59 -0.19 -3.20 15.45
CA ALA A 59 1.17 -2.83 15.85
C ALA A 59 1.61 -3.49 17.17
N GLN A 60 0.69 -4.11 17.91
CA GLN A 60 0.98 -4.73 19.20
C GLN A 60 1.94 -5.91 19.04
N GLY A 61 2.99 -5.90 19.86
CA GLY A 61 4.05 -6.91 19.85
C GLY A 61 5.04 -6.81 18.69
N LEU A 62 4.86 -5.89 17.73
CA LEU A 62 5.83 -5.63 16.66
C LEU A 62 6.89 -4.64 17.13
N SER A 63 8.14 -4.83 16.66
CA SER A 63 9.21 -3.85 16.82
C SER A 63 8.93 -2.58 16.02
N LYS A 64 9.62 -1.46 16.32
CA LYS A 64 9.43 -0.21 15.54
C LYS A 64 9.76 -0.39 14.06
N GLU A 65 10.74 -1.24 13.74
CA GLU A 65 11.10 -1.54 12.36
C GLU A 65 10.03 -2.38 11.67
N ASP A 66 9.57 -3.46 12.32
CA ASP A 66 8.50 -4.31 11.79
C ASP A 66 7.21 -3.52 11.58
N ARG A 67 6.90 -2.53 12.43
CA ARG A 67 5.70 -1.71 12.25
C ARG A 67 5.74 -0.87 10.99
N ARG A 68 6.92 -0.33 10.63
CA ARG A 68 7.12 0.44 9.41
C ARG A 68 7.02 -0.46 8.19
N GLU A 69 7.64 -1.63 8.27
CA GLU A 69 7.59 -2.64 7.22
C GLU A 69 6.15 -3.13 6.99
N TRP A 70 5.41 -3.41 8.07
CA TRP A 70 4.01 -3.84 8.01
C TRP A 70 3.12 -2.91 7.19
N LEU A 71 3.20 -1.59 7.41
CA LEU A 71 2.40 -0.65 6.61
C LEU A 71 2.86 -0.54 5.16
N CYS A 72 4.16 -0.71 4.88
CA CYS A 72 4.65 -0.78 3.50
C CYS A 72 4.09 -2.03 2.80
N ASP A 73 4.15 -3.19 3.47
CA ASP A 73 3.62 -4.47 2.96
C ASP A 73 2.11 -4.42 2.80
N CYS A 74 1.41 -3.75 3.71
CA CYS A 74 -0.03 -3.53 3.63
C CYS A 74 -0.40 -2.75 2.36
N TYR A 75 0.32 -1.68 2.05
CA TYR A 75 0.14 -0.92 0.82
C TYR A 75 0.42 -1.80 -0.41
N ARG A 76 1.57 -2.48 -0.45
CA ARG A 76 1.99 -3.27 -1.62
C ARG A 76 1.05 -4.45 -1.89
N LEU A 77 0.62 -5.15 -0.83
CA LEU A 77 -0.37 -6.23 -0.94
C LEU A 77 -1.74 -5.71 -1.40
N ARG A 78 -2.12 -4.49 -1.01
CA ARG A 78 -3.36 -3.87 -1.50
C ARG A 78 -3.29 -3.59 -3.00
N MET A 79 -2.13 -3.16 -3.52
CA MET A 79 -1.96 -2.97 -4.97
C MET A 79 -2.08 -4.29 -5.74
N ASP A 80 -1.48 -5.37 -5.22
CA ASP A 80 -1.64 -6.72 -5.79
C ASP A 80 -3.12 -7.18 -5.75
N ASP A 81 -3.80 -6.98 -4.63
CA ASP A 81 -5.21 -7.33 -4.44
C ASP A 81 -6.13 -6.54 -5.40
N LEU A 82 -5.86 -5.25 -5.65
CA LEU A 82 -6.61 -4.43 -6.62
C LEU A 82 -6.40 -4.92 -8.06
N TYR A 83 -5.19 -5.37 -8.37
CA TYR A 83 -4.90 -5.98 -9.66
C TYR A 83 -5.62 -7.34 -9.82
N GLN A 84 -5.52 -8.24 -8.84
CA GLN A 84 -6.07 -9.59 -8.93
C GLN A 84 -7.59 -9.66 -8.75
N TRP A 85 -8.16 -8.86 -7.84
CA TRP A 85 -9.58 -8.94 -7.45
C TRP A 85 -10.36 -7.64 -7.67
N GLY A 86 -9.69 -6.51 -7.79
CA GLY A 86 -10.31 -5.20 -8.10
C GLY A 86 -10.64 -5.00 -9.58
N GLY A 87 -10.65 -6.05 -10.40
CA GLY A 87 -10.95 -5.95 -11.83
C GLY A 87 -9.77 -5.51 -12.71
N GLY A 88 -8.53 -5.78 -12.28
CA GLY A 88 -7.33 -5.43 -13.05
C GLY A 88 -6.90 -3.97 -12.89
N GLN A 89 -7.22 -3.34 -11.76
CA GLN A 89 -6.79 -1.96 -11.49
C GLN A 89 -5.27 -1.89 -11.35
N LEU A 90 -4.63 -1.21 -12.30
CA LEU A 90 -3.18 -0.99 -12.34
C LEU A 90 -2.84 0.28 -11.55
N ARG A 91 -2.46 0.13 -10.28
CA ARG A 91 -2.09 1.24 -9.37
C ARG A 91 -0.72 1.01 -8.72
N GLY A 92 -0.10 2.08 -8.21
CA GLY A 92 1.16 2.00 -7.49
C GLY A 92 2.25 1.23 -8.24
N CYS A 93 2.90 0.27 -7.58
CA CYS A 93 3.93 -0.59 -8.18
C CYS A 93 3.41 -1.62 -9.19
N MET A 94 2.09 -1.80 -9.29
CA MET A 94 1.46 -2.70 -10.27
C MET A 94 1.14 -1.98 -11.59
N ASN A 95 1.28 -0.65 -11.65
CA ASN A 95 1.14 0.09 -12.90
C ASN A 95 2.43 0.02 -13.73
N PHE A 96 2.44 -0.82 -14.77
CA PHE A 96 3.58 -1.00 -15.69
C PHE A 96 3.89 0.24 -16.53
N GLU A 97 2.93 1.15 -16.67
CA GLU A 97 3.11 2.47 -17.30
C GLU A 97 3.34 3.56 -16.24
N GLY A 98 3.48 3.17 -14.97
CA GLY A 98 3.66 4.05 -13.84
C GLY A 98 5.02 4.76 -13.87
N THR A 99 5.01 5.95 -13.28
CA THR A 99 6.20 6.76 -13.03
C THR A 99 6.51 6.77 -11.54
N VAL A 100 7.71 7.25 -11.18
CA VAL A 100 8.05 7.54 -9.78
C VAL A 100 7.02 8.47 -9.15
N THR A 101 6.57 9.49 -9.87
CA THR A 101 5.52 10.42 -9.43
C THR A 101 4.22 9.70 -9.12
N SER A 102 3.73 8.82 -10.00
CA SER A 102 2.46 8.12 -9.76
C SER A 102 2.54 7.19 -8.56
N VAL A 103 3.66 6.50 -8.37
CA VAL A 103 3.86 5.60 -7.22
C VAL A 103 3.97 6.40 -5.92
N ALA A 104 4.70 7.51 -5.93
CA ALA A 104 4.83 8.39 -4.78
C ALA A 104 3.49 9.04 -4.39
N ALA A 105 2.69 9.45 -5.37
CA ALA A 105 1.35 10.01 -5.16
C ALA A 105 0.37 8.98 -4.57
N GLU A 106 0.33 7.76 -5.12
CA GLU A 106 -0.46 6.66 -4.56
C GLU A 106 -0.03 6.30 -3.13
N PHE A 107 1.27 6.31 -2.85
CA PHE A 107 1.75 6.06 -1.50
C PHE A 107 1.43 7.21 -0.53
N LEU A 108 1.41 8.47 -0.99
CA LEU A 108 0.96 9.61 -0.19
C LEU A 108 -0.53 9.50 0.13
N LEU A 109 -1.36 9.09 -0.82
CA LEU A 109 -2.78 8.80 -0.60
C LEU A 109 -2.94 7.77 0.53
N PHE A 110 -2.22 6.64 0.44
CA PHE A 110 -2.22 5.62 1.49
C PHE A 110 -1.78 6.17 2.85
N ALA A 111 -0.69 6.94 2.92
CA ALA A 111 -0.21 7.52 4.18
C ALA A 111 -1.24 8.46 4.83
N LYS A 112 -1.99 9.21 4.02
CA LYS A 112 -3.09 10.07 4.50
C LYS A 112 -4.28 9.26 5.01
N LEU A 113 -4.64 8.21 4.30
CA LEU A 113 -5.68 7.26 4.74
C LEU A 113 -5.31 6.61 6.08
N VAL A 114 -4.04 6.24 6.29
CA VAL A 114 -3.55 5.69 7.56
C VAL A 114 -3.79 6.66 8.73
N VAL A 115 -3.53 7.95 8.54
CA VAL A 115 -3.81 9.00 9.55
C VAL A 115 -5.30 9.14 9.78
N LEU A 116 -6.10 9.21 8.72
CA LEU A 116 -7.55 9.38 8.78
C LEU A 116 -8.22 8.21 9.51
N ALA A 117 -7.80 6.98 9.23
CA ALA A 117 -8.26 5.76 9.87
C ALA A 117 -7.77 5.59 11.31
N LYS A 118 -6.89 6.49 11.81
CA LYS A 118 -6.20 6.37 13.11
C LYS A 118 -5.48 5.02 13.26
N ALA A 119 -4.93 4.51 12.16
CA ALA A 119 -4.27 3.21 12.12
C ALA A 119 -2.79 3.27 12.56
N LEU A 120 -2.29 4.44 12.98
CA LEU A 120 -0.95 4.57 13.52
C LEU A 120 -0.87 4.08 14.98
N PRO A 121 0.30 3.59 15.42
CA PRO A 121 0.57 3.40 16.84
C PRO A 121 0.33 4.68 17.66
N LYS A 122 0.25 4.53 18.98
CA LYS A 122 0.02 5.64 19.91
C LYS A 122 0.97 6.82 19.68
N GLU A 123 0.50 8.00 20.03
CA GLU A 123 1.25 9.26 19.89
C GLU A 123 2.67 9.14 20.48
N GLY A 124 3.66 9.60 19.71
CA GLY A 124 5.08 9.51 20.05
C GLY A 124 5.75 8.17 19.73
N GLU A 125 5.01 7.13 19.31
CA GLU A 125 5.60 5.86 18.89
C GLU A 125 5.90 5.79 17.38
N TRP A 126 5.31 6.69 16.59
CA TRP A 126 5.49 6.76 15.14
C TRP A 126 6.51 7.81 14.74
N ASP A 127 7.34 7.48 13.75
CA ASP A 127 8.43 8.33 13.25
C ASP A 127 8.39 8.32 11.72
N TRP A 128 7.75 9.36 11.17
CA TRP A 128 7.50 9.52 9.75
C TRP A 128 8.77 9.53 8.89
N PRO A 129 9.81 10.34 9.18
CA PRO A 129 11.07 10.30 8.42
C PRO A 129 11.63 8.89 8.25
N SER A 130 11.68 8.10 9.33
CA SER A 130 12.19 6.73 9.23
C SER A 130 11.23 5.75 8.53
N PHE A 131 9.91 5.96 8.65
CA PHE A 131 8.93 5.19 7.88
C PHE A 131 9.09 5.46 6.38
N LEU A 132 9.17 6.72 5.99
CA LEU A 132 9.35 7.14 4.60
C LEU A 132 10.69 6.66 4.04
N ALA A 133 11.77 6.71 4.83
CA ALA A 133 13.06 6.14 4.42
C ALA A 133 12.98 4.62 4.14
N LYS A 134 12.25 3.86 4.98
CA LYS A 134 11.99 2.42 4.74
C LYS A 134 11.13 2.22 3.49
N ALA A 135 10.06 2.99 3.35
CA ALA A 135 9.13 2.91 2.24
C ALA A 135 9.80 3.15 0.89
N ALA A 136 10.72 4.12 0.79
CA ALA A 136 11.42 4.43 -0.47
C ALA A 136 12.15 3.23 -1.09
N GLY A 137 12.61 2.28 -0.26
CA GLY A 137 13.26 1.05 -0.74
C GLY A 137 12.30 -0.12 -1.00
N MET A 138 10.99 0.06 -0.80
CA MET A 138 10.01 -1.03 -0.82
C MET A 138 8.85 -0.79 -1.78
N VAL A 139 8.28 0.42 -1.80
CA VAL A 139 6.99 0.71 -2.44
C VAL A 139 7.02 0.64 -3.97
N GLY A 140 8.21 0.60 -4.58
CA GLY A 140 8.39 0.37 -6.01
C GLY A 140 8.41 -1.11 -6.43
N TYR A 141 8.36 -2.04 -5.46
CA TYR A 141 8.42 -3.48 -5.69
C TYR A 141 7.06 -4.12 -5.42
N ALA A 142 6.68 -5.09 -6.23
CA ALA A 142 5.50 -5.92 -5.96
C ALA A 142 5.66 -6.69 -4.64
N PHE A 143 4.54 -7.05 -4.02
CA PHE A 143 4.47 -7.86 -2.82
C PHE A 143 3.18 -8.67 -2.85
N GLU A 144 3.29 -9.96 -3.10
CA GLU A 144 2.15 -10.85 -3.26
C GLU A 144 1.83 -11.60 -1.97
N LYS A 145 0.75 -12.38 -2.00
CA LYS A 145 0.32 -13.20 -0.86
C LYS A 145 1.41 -14.18 -0.39
N SER A 146 2.23 -14.71 -1.30
CA SER A 146 3.28 -15.66 -0.94
C SER A 146 4.37 -15.00 -0.08
N ASP A 147 4.81 -13.79 -0.47
CA ASP A 147 5.74 -12.95 0.30
C ASP A 147 5.18 -12.63 1.69
N ALA A 148 3.89 -12.30 1.76
CA ALA A 148 3.20 -12.05 3.02
C ALA A 148 3.22 -13.28 3.94
N ASN A 149 3.00 -14.47 3.39
CA ASN A 149 3.05 -15.72 4.15
C ASN A 149 4.46 -16.01 4.67
N GLU A 150 5.47 -15.85 3.82
CA GLU A 150 6.87 -16.05 4.18
C GLU A 150 7.30 -15.09 5.29
N ARG A 151 6.97 -13.81 5.15
CA ARG A 151 7.42 -12.76 6.07
C ARG A 151 6.67 -12.74 7.40
N TRP A 152 5.37 -13.01 7.38
CA TRP A 152 4.48 -12.77 8.53
C TRP A 152 3.82 -14.02 9.10
N GLY A 153 4.07 -15.20 8.54
CA GLY A 153 3.68 -16.49 9.13
C GLY A 153 2.23 -16.91 8.88
N GLY A 154 1.69 -16.59 7.71
CA GLY A 154 0.34 -16.99 7.28
C GLY A 154 -0.63 -15.81 7.21
N GLU A 155 -0.76 -15.21 6.03
CA GLU A 155 -1.72 -14.15 5.74
C GLU A 155 -3.12 -14.76 5.52
N ASN A 156 -4.04 -14.38 6.41
CA ASN A 156 -5.46 -14.67 6.28
C ASN A 156 -6.27 -13.54 6.93
N VAL A 157 -7.21 -12.95 6.19
CA VAL A 157 -8.14 -11.92 6.71
C VAL A 157 -8.83 -12.36 8.01
N PHE A 158 -9.13 -13.66 8.15
CA PHE A 158 -9.77 -14.21 9.36
C PHE A 158 -8.83 -14.40 10.55
N ALA A 159 -7.51 -14.18 10.41
CA ALA A 159 -6.56 -14.31 11.51
C ALA A 159 -6.93 -13.41 12.70
N VAL A 160 -7.59 -12.28 12.44
CA VAL A 160 -8.04 -11.33 13.47
C VAL A 160 -9.07 -11.95 14.41
N VAL A 161 -9.93 -12.85 13.91
CA VAL A 161 -10.95 -13.54 14.71
C VAL A 161 -10.30 -14.45 15.76
N THR A 162 -9.11 -14.99 15.47
CA THR A 162 -8.33 -15.81 16.40
C THR A 162 -7.27 -15.02 17.16
N GLY A 163 -7.32 -13.68 17.14
CA GLY A 163 -6.38 -12.79 17.83
C GLY A 163 -5.04 -12.59 17.11
N GLY A 164 -4.95 -12.98 15.84
CA GLY A 164 -3.82 -12.72 14.96
C GLY A 164 -3.90 -11.35 14.26
N ARG A 165 -2.99 -11.13 13.32
CA ARG A 165 -2.91 -9.90 12.49
C ARG A 165 -2.98 -10.25 11.01
N SER A 166 -3.59 -9.40 10.20
CA SER A 166 -3.67 -9.55 8.73
C SER A 166 -3.36 -8.22 8.05
N LEU A 167 -2.50 -8.28 7.03
CA LEU A 167 -2.18 -7.13 6.18
C LEU A 167 -3.44 -6.66 5.44
N ARG A 168 -4.23 -7.60 4.90
CA ARG A 168 -5.48 -7.27 4.20
C ARG A 168 -6.49 -6.60 5.12
N TYR A 169 -6.69 -7.15 6.31
CA TYR A 169 -7.59 -6.51 7.29
C TYR A 169 -7.10 -5.11 7.70
N THR A 170 -5.78 -4.94 7.86
CA THR A 170 -5.19 -3.61 8.10
C THR A 170 -5.48 -2.68 6.91
N GLY A 171 -5.37 -3.18 5.68
CA GLY A 171 -5.72 -2.45 4.47
C GLY A 171 -7.19 -2.05 4.40
N GLU A 172 -8.12 -2.94 4.74
CA GLU A 172 -9.55 -2.62 4.79
C GLU A 172 -9.86 -1.53 5.82
N ILE A 173 -9.19 -1.54 6.98
CA ILE A 173 -9.30 -0.45 7.97
C ILE A 173 -8.80 0.87 7.38
N VAL A 174 -7.63 0.85 6.74
CA VAL A 174 -6.99 2.06 6.18
C VAL A 174 -7.82 2.67 5.06
N TYR A 175 -8.27 1.85 4.10
CA TYR A 175 -9.07 2.29 2.96
C TYR A 175 -10.55 2.52 3.31
N GLY A 176 -11.01 2.01 4.46
CA GLY A 176 -12.41 2.10 4.88
C GLY A 176 -13.37 1.22 4.06
N SER A 177 -12.86 0.38 3.17
CA SER A 177 -13.65 -0.48 2.29
C SER A 177 -13.02 -1.87 2.13
N SER A 178 -13.85 -2.86 1.82
CA SER A 178 -13.33 -4.17 1.42
C SER A 178 -12.69 -4.10 0.04
N ILE A 179 -11.81 -5.06 -0.28
CA ILE A 179 -11.34 -5.23 -1.66
C ILE A 179 -12.46 -5.76 -2.58
N GLN A 180 -13.40 -6.52 -2.03
CA GLN A 180 -14.49 -7.12 -2.80
C GLN A 180 -15.61 -6.15 -3.13
N ASP A 181 -15.69 -5.05 -2.37
CA ASP A 181 -16.68 -3.99 -2.51
C ASP A 181 -15.97 -2.65 -2.25
N PRO A 182 -15.20 -2.15 -3.25
CA PRO A 182 -14.43 -0.94 -3.08
C PRO A 182 -15.34 0.29 -2.95
N ASP A 183 -15.04 1.14 -1.98
CA ASP A 183 -15.66 2.46 -1.80
C ASP A 183 -14.55 3.51 -1.88
N GLU A 184 -14.55 4.31 -2.95
CA GLU A 184 -13.51 5.29 -3.23
C GLU A 184 -13.78 6.65 -2.55
N SER A 185 -14.86 6.79 -1.77
CA SER A 185 -15.26 8.08 -1.19
C SER A 185 -14.19 8.72 -0.28
N LEU A 186 -13.43 7.91 0.47
CA LEU A 186 -12.31 8.40 1.28
C LEU A 186 -11.12 8.82 0.42
N GLU A 187 -10.88 8.13 -0.70
CA GLU A 187 -9.82 8.47 -1.63
C GLU A 187 -10.15 9.80 -2.33
N GLU A 188 -11.36 9.94 -2.86
CA GLU A 188 -11.86 11.18 -3.47
C GLU A 188 -11.73 12.41 -2.55
N LEU A 189 -11.95 12.22 -1.25
CA LEU A 189 -11.77 13.29 -0.25
C LEU A 189 -10.31 13.73 -0.11
N ILE A 190 -9.35 12.82 -0.29
CA ILE A 190 -7.92 13.04 -0.06
C ILE A 190 -7.18 13.47 -1.33
N LEU A 191 -7.63 13.01 -2.51
CA LEU A 191 -6.99 13.27 -3.80
C LEU A 191 -6.60 14.74 -4.04
N PRO A 192 -7.45 15.76 -3.75
CA PRO A 192 -7.07 17.17 -3.93
C PRO A 192 -5.88 17.60 -3.08
N SER A 193 -5.58 16.91 -1.98
CA SER A 193 -4.38 17.15 -1.17
C SER A 193 -3.15 16.50 -1.78
N VAL A 194 -3.30 15.34 -2.43
CA VAL A 194 -2.21 14.61 -3.09
C VAL A 194 -1.78 15.35 -4.36
N GLU A 195 -2.72 15.82 -5.16
CA GLU A 195 -2.49 16.58 -6.39
C GLU A 195 -1.72 17.90 -6.15
N LYS A 196 -1.86 18.50 -4.95
CA LYS A 196 -1.07 19.67 -4.56
C LYS A 196 0.42 19.36 -4.43
N VAL A 197 0.74 18.14 -3.99
CA VAL A 197 2.11 17.66 -3.75
C VAL A 197 2.73 17.12 -5.03
N PHE A 198 1.98 16.32 -5.78
CA PHE A 198 2.38 15.74 -7.05
C PHE A 198 1.44 16.29 -8.13
N SER A 199 1.74 17.51 -8.61
CA SER A 199 1.02 18.15 -9.70
C SER A 199 0.97 17.22 -10.90
N ASP A 200 -0.19 17.12 -11.57
CA ASP A 200 -0.49 16.26 -12.75
C ASP A 200 0.46 15.07 -12.89
N TYR A 201 -0.01 13.85 -12.63
CA TYR A 201 0.76 12.58 -12.64
C TYR A 201 1.82 12.37 -13.76
N GLY A 202 1.79 13.17 -14.84
CA GLY A 202 2.82 13.23 -15.88
C GLY A 202 3.99 14.20 -15.66
N SER A 203 4.00 15.05 -14.63
CA SER A 203 5.12 15.93 -14.31
C SER A 203 6.08 15.26 -13.31
N PRO A 204 7.40 15.22 -13.58
CA PRO A 204 8.35 14.70 -12.63
C PRO A 204 8.49 15.64 -11.41
N GLY A 205 8.60 15.05 -10.22
CA GLY A 205 9.00 15.75 -9.01
C GLY A 205 7.89 16.03 -7.99
N ILE A 206 8.32 16.50 -6.82
CA ILE A 206 7.46 17.02 -5.76
C ILE A 206 7.34 18.54 -5.88
N SER A 207 6.12 19.07 -5.79
CA SER A 207 5.83 20.51 -5.79
C SER A 207 6.38 21.17 -4.52
N ASP A 208 6.99 22.34 -4.66
CA ASP A 208 7.50 23.17 -3.55
C ASP A 208 6.63 24.42 -3.29
N THR A 209 5.31 24.29 -3.46
CA THR A 209 4.37 25.36 -3.11
C THR A 209 4.02 25.33 -1.61
N PRO A 210 3.58 26.46 -1.03
CA PRO A 210 3.05 26.47 0.34
C PRO A 210 1.92 25.45 0.56
N GLU A 211 1.07 25.24 -0.45
CA GLU A 211 -0.03 24.28 -0.42
C GLU A 211 0.47 22.83 -0.42
N ALA A 212 1.50 22.52 -1.21
CA ALA A 212 2.17 21.22 -1.20
C ALA A 212 2.81 20.95 0.17
N ARG A 213 3.51 21.95 0.72
CA ARG A 213 4.14 21.82 2.05
C ARG A 213 3.12 21.53 3.14
N LYS A 214 2.02 22.28 3.14
CA LYS A 214 0.90 22.10 4.07
C LYS A 214 0.25 20.73 3.93
N ALA A 215 0.10 20.24 2.69
CA ALA A 215 -0.47 18.93 2.41
C ALA A 215 0.36 17.77 2.96
N CYS A 216 1.62 17.97 3.36
CA CYS A 216 2.46 16.92 3.95
C CYS A 216 2.56 16.99 5.49
N GLU A 217 2.02 18.03 6.15
CA GLU A 217 2.25 18.30 7.59
C GLU A 217 1.81 17.14 8.51
N ASP A 218 0.68 16.50 8.19
CA ASP A 218 0.09 15.38 8.93
C ASP A 218 0.84 14.05 8.72
N VAL A 219 1.65 13.97 7.66
CA VAL A 219 2.33 12.75 7.22
C VAL A 219 3.86 12.94 7.13
N GLY A 220 4.44 13.62 8.11
CA GLY A 220 5.90 13.73 8.28
C GLY A 220 6.55 15.00 7.74
N GLY A 221 5.78 15.87 7.09
CA GLY A 221 6.24 17.13 6.54
C GLY A 221 6.94 16.98 5.18
N TRP A 222 6.97 18.09 4.46
CA TRP A 222 7.43 18.15 3.07
C TRP A 222 8.87 17.66 2.86
N GLU A 223 9.80 18.00 3.76
CA GLU A 223 11.20 17.60 3.63
C GLU A 223 11.37 16.07 3.65
N ALA A 224 10.59 15.36 4.48
CA ALA A 224 10.64 13.91 4.53
C ALA A 224 10.11 13.28 3.23
N TRP A 225 9.05 13.88 2.65
CA TRP A 225 8.51 13.47 1.36
C TRP A 225 9.44 13.75 0.18
N ARG A 226 10.17 14.87 0.20
CA ARG A 226 11.22 15.15 -0.79
C ARG A 226 12.33 14.11 -0.75
N VAL A 227 12.84 13.78 0.45
CA VAL A 227 13.87 12.74 0.62
C VAL A 227 13.35 11.37 0.17
N PHE A 228 12.12 11.03 0.51
CA PHE A 228 11.45 9.81 0.03
C PHE A 228 11.40 9.77 -1.51
N TYR A 229 10.92 10.83 -2.13
CA TYR A 229 10.80 10.92 -3.59
C TYR A 229 12.17 10.79 -4.27
N ASP A 230 13.16 11.54 -3.83
CA ASP A 230 14.52 11.50 -4.40
C ASP A 230 15.14 10.09 -4.27
N THR A 231 14.88 9.42 -3.14
CA THR A 231 15.37 8.05 -2.89
C THR A 231 14.67 7.02 -3.79
N LEU A 232 13.35 7.14 -3.94
CA LEU A 232 12.55 6.29 -4.83
C LEU A 232 12.93 6.54 -6.29
N ALA A 233 13.15 7.79 -6.70
CA ALA A 233 13.59 8.15 -8.05
C ALA A 233 14.96 7.54 -8.40
N ALA A 234 15.86 7.46 -7.42
CA ALA A 234 17.15 6.80 -7.60
C ALA A 234 17.04 5.27 -7.72
N ASN A 235 15.95 4.66 -7.21
CA ASN A 235 15.74 3.21 -7.19
C ASN A 235 14.25 2.87 -7.43
N PRO A 236 13.72 3.12 -8.63
CA PRO A 236 12.27 3.12 -8.87
C PRO A 236 11.60 1.75 -8.72
N GLY A 237 12.34 0.65 -8.74
CA GLY A 237 11.78 -0.70 -8.84
C GLY A 237 11.65 -1.14 -10.30
N PRO A 238 11.44 -2.45 -10.56
CA PRO A 238 11.58 -3.03 -11.90
C PRO A 238 10.47 -2.64 -12.89
N ASN A 239 9.28 -2.31 -12.40
CA ASN A 239 8.11 -2.03 -13.23
C ASN A 239 7.83 -0.54 -13.42
N ILE A 240 8.64 0.32 -12.80
CA ILE A 240 8.40 1.76 -12.79
C ILE A 240 9.37 2.38 -13.77
N SER A 241 8.81 3.07 -14.76
CA SER A 241 9.64 3.85 -15.67
C SER A 241 10.44 4.86 -14.85
N GLY A 242 11.77 4.73 -14.90
CA GLY A 242 12.64 5.83 -14.55
C GLY A 242 12.30 6.95 -15.51
N GLY A 243 11.50 7.92 -15.06
CA GLY A 243 11.28 9.13 -15.83
C GLY A 243 12.62 9.75 -16.25
N PRO A 244 12.65 10.48 -17.37
CA PRO A 244 13.86 10.81 -18.14
C PRO A 244 14.97 11.49 -17.34
#